data_AF-A0A948DZU9-F1
#
_entry.id   AF-A0A948DZU9-F1
#
_cell.length_a   1.000
_cell.length_b   1.000
_cell.length_c   1.000
_cell.angle_alpha   90.00
_cell.angle_beta   90.00
_cell.angle_gamma   90.00
#
_symmetry.space_group_name_H-M   'P 1'
#
loop_
_entity.id
_entity.type
_entity.pdbx_description
1 polymer ?
#
loop_
_entity_poly.entity_id
_entity_poly.type
_entity_poly.pdbx_seq_one_letter_code
_entity_poly.pdbx_strand_id
1 'polypeptide(L)'
;MKIIFILLLMSVFSGCEDEKTCPGNNCSGHGTCLETKSGDFYCRCKSGYTEGNNYSCYKKSSDEPINNCKPVIYLYPVQETQVSVAFANPQDVDLTYTYPLYGENGWTVTALEDGTLQMGDRNYYSLYWEGVTQDSITFNTGFCVSSDELIEFFEDALAKLGLNDFEAQEFIIYWLPILGENPYNIIYFATDDWKRDVPLSVSPAPDTQIRFNMIYRPSVEKINILPQEIKTPERVGFTLVEWGGRLESGEYEVTE
;
A
#
# COMPACT_ATOMS: atom_id res chain seq x y z
N MET A 1 39.25 -9.78 79.50
CA MET A 1 38.90 -8.61 78.68
C MET A 1 39.65 -8.69 77.36
N LYS A 2 39.00 -9.16 76.30
CA LYS A 2 39.42 -9.00 74.90
C LYS A 2 38.19 -9.26 74.01
N ILE A 3 37.87 -8.25 73.22
CA ILE A 3 36.72 -8.11 72.33
C ILE A 3 37.00 -8.95 71.07
N ILE A 4 36.04 -9.75 70.63
CA ILE A 4 36.05 -10.36 69.29
C ILE A 4 34.80 -9.87 68.56
N PHE A 5 35.04 -9.02 67.58
CA PHE A 5 34.07 -8.56 66.58
C PHE A 5 33.74 -9.73 65.65
N ILE A 6 32.49 -10.16 65.60
CA ILE A 6 31.99 -11.05 64.55
C ILE A 6 31.30 -10.16 63.53
N LEU A 7 31.95 -9.97 62.38
CA LEU A 7 31.37 -9.31 61.22
C LEU A 7 30.20 -10.14 60.68
N LEU A 8 29.03 -9.51 60.57
CA LEU A 8 27.90 -10.01 59.81
C LEU A 8 28.19 -9.81 58.32
N LEU A 9 28.50 -10.88 57.57
CA LEU A 9 28.38 -10.88 56.11
C LEU A 9 26.93 -11.24 55.75
N MET A 10 26.13 -10.23 55.42
CA MET A 10 24.90 -10.46 54.64
C MET A 10 25.33 -10.79 53.21
N SER A 11 25.23 -12.05 52.84
CA SER A 11 25.29 -12.49 51.45
C SER A 11 24.06 -11.94 50.73
N VAL A 12 24.28 -10.95 49.87
CA VAL A 12 23.31 -10.51 48.85
C VAL A 12 23.19 -11.65 47.86
N PHE A 13 22.11 -12.42 47.92
CA PHE A 13 21.73 -13.27 46.79
C PHE A 13 21.23 -12.33 45.69
N SER A 14 22.08 -12.02 44.72
CA SER A 14 21.61 -11.56 43.42
C SER A 14 20.85 -12.73 42.80
N GLY A 15 19.52 -12.63 42.76
CA GLY A 15 18.74 -13.50 41.89
C GLY A 15 19.26 -13.34 40.47
N CYS A 16 19.53 -14.45 39.80
CA CYS A 16 19.73 -14.46 38.36
C CYS A 16 18.44 -13.91 37.73
N GLU A 17 18.47 -12.67 37.23
CA GLU A 17 17.58 -12.31 36.14
C GLU A 17 18.15 -13.02 34.91
N ASP A 18 17.46 -14.07 34.47
CA ASP A 18 17.73 -14.67 33.16
C ASP A 18 17.64 -13.55 32.12
N GLU A 19 18.70 -13.33 31.35
CA GLU A 19 18.66 -12.45 30.19
C GLU A 19 17.44 -12.84 29.36
N LYS A 20 16.49 -11.92 29.17
CA LYS A 20 15.35 -12.17 28.30
C LYS A 20 15.88 -12.30 26.87
N THR A 21 16.20 -13.52 26.47
CA THR A 21 16.52 -13.84 25.09
C THR A 21 15.23 -14.15 24.35
N CYS A 22 15.19 -13.87 23.05
CA CYS A 22 14.07 -14.26 22.19
C CYS A 22 13.62 -15.71 22.47
N PRO A 23 12.36 -15.94 22.87
CA PRO A 23 11.88 -17.27 23.19
C PRO A 23 11.97 -18.19 21.96
N GLY A 24 12.23 -19.48 22.22
CA GLY A 24 12.66 -20.47 21.22
C GLY A 24 11.83 -20.52 19.92
N ASN A 25 12.54 -20.88 18.83
CA ASN A 25 12.16 -20.83 17.41
C ASN A 25 11.95 -19.41 16.88
N ASN A 26 13.05 -18.65 16.78
CA ASN A 26 13.18 -17.31 16.17
C ASN A 26 12.17 -17.05 15.03
N CYS A 27 10.98 -16.57 15.38
CA CYS A 27 9.90 -16.25 14.45
C CYS A 27 9.56 -17.39 13.48
N SER A 28 9.52 -18.62 13.98
CA SER A 28 9.23 -19.83 13.21
C SER A 28 10.19 -20.05 12.02
N GLY A 29 11.40 -19.47 12.03
CA GLY A 29 12.36 -19.51 10.91
C GLY A 29 12.04 -18.55 9.75
N HIS A 30 10.93 -17.83 9.85
CA HIS A 30 10.39 -16.95 8.82
C HIS A 30 10.35 -15.48 9.26
N GLY A 31 11.19 -15.09 10.21
CA GLY A 31 11.32 -13.71 10.65
C GLY A 31 12.55 -13.47 11.50
N THR A 32 12.70 -12.25 11.99
CA THR A 32 13.71 -11.85 12.97
C THR A 32 13.01 -11.39 14.24
N CYS A 33 13.34 -11.99 15.37
CA CYS A 33 12.83 -11.55 16.67
C CYS A 33 13.55 -10.27 17.12
N LEU A 34 12.77 -9.29 17.58
CA LEU A 34 13.25 -7.97 17.99
C LEU A 34 12.69 -7.62 19.37
N GLU A 35 13.49 -6.91 20.17
CA GLU A 35 13.09 -6.41 21.50
C GLU A 35 12.63 -4.96 21.41
N THR A 36 11.54 -4.63 22.10
CA THR A 36 11.05 -3.26 22.26
C THR A 36 11.78 -2.55 23.39
N LYS A 37 11.63 -1.21 23.47
CA LYS A 37 12.19 -0.43 24.59
C LYS A 37 11.59 -0.79 25.96
N SER A 38 10.42 -1.46 25.99
CA SER A 38 9.78 -1.97 27.21
C SER A 38 10.26 -3.36 27.62
N GLY A 39 11.12 -4.00 26.82
CA GLY A 39 11.60 -5.36 27.07
C GLY A 39 10.60 -6.45 26.70
N ASP A 40 9.71 -6.15 25.75
CA ASP A 40 8.80 -7.09 25.09
C ASP A 40 9.42 -7.55 23.76
N PHE A 41 9.05 -8.73 23.27
CA PHE A 41 9.53 -9.24 21.98
C PHE A 41 8.43 -9.18 20.92
N TYR A 42 8.83 -9.06 19.65
CA TYR A 42 7.93 -9.19 18.50
C TYR A 42 8.68 -9.76 17.30
N CYS A 43 7.94 -10.22 16.30
CA CYS A 43 8.51 -10.82 15.09
C CYS A 43 8.42 -9.90 13.89
N ARG A 44 9.58 -9.50 13.35
CA ARG A 44 9.65 -8.92 12.01
C ARG A 44 9.70 -10.06 10.98
N CYS A 45 8.54 -10.44 10.46
CA CYS A 45 8.42 -11.54 9.50
C CYS A 45 9.05 -11.21 8.14
N LYS A 46 9.59 -12.24 7.48
CA LYS A 46 10.04 -12.21 6.08
C LYS A 46 8.84 -12.01 5.16
N SER A 47 9.09 -11.54 3.94
CA SER A 47 8.05 -11.41 2.91
C SER A 47 7.26 -12.72 2.73
N GLY A 48 5.94 -12.61 2.56
CA GLY A 48 5.02 -13.75 2.48
C GLY A 48 4.57 -14.33 3.82
N TYR A 49 5.08 -13.82 4.94
CA TYR A 49 4.67 -14.22 6.28
C TYR A 49 4.16 -13.01 7.07
N THR A 50 3.29 -13.26 8.04
CA THR A 50 2.74 -12.24 8.94
C THR A 50 2.88 -12.68 10.39
N GLU A 51 2.94 -11.70 11.29
CA GLU A 51 3.13 -11.93 12.72
C GLU A 51 1.91 -12.63 13.30
N GLY A 52 2.14 -13.77 13.92
CA GLY A 52 1.16 -14.53 14.67
C GLY A 52 1.41 -14.49 16.17
N ASN A 53 0.49 -15.11 16.90
CA ASN A 53 0.62 -15.26 18.34
C ASN A 53 1.89 -16.04 18.71
N ASN A 54 2.41 -15.82 19.92
CA ASN A 54 3.52 -16.57 20.49
C ASN A 54 4.83 -16.46 19.68
N TYR A 55 5.15 -15.26 19.19
CA TYR A 55 6.40 -14.95 18.48
C TYR A 55 6.60 -15.83 17.23
N SER A 56 5.53 -16.01 16.46
CA SER A 56 5.53 -16.83 15.26
C SER A 56 5.31 -16.01 14.01
N CYS A 57 5.82 -16.50 12.89
CA CYS A 57 5.49 -15.99 11.57
C CYS A 57 4.73 -17.08 10.82
N TYR A 58 3.50 -16.80 10.40
CA TYR A 58 2.69 -17.72 9.61
C TYR A 58 2.62 -17.26 8.16
N LYS A 59 2.58 -18.23 7.24
CA LYS A 59 2.46 -17.96 5.81
C LYS A 59 1.13 -17.25 5.57
N LYS A 60 1.15 -16.13 4.85
CA LYS A 60 -0.09 -15.46 4.46
C LYS A 60 -0.92 -16.43 3.65
N SER A 61 -2.18 -16.60 4.05
CA SER A 61 -3.15 -17.41 3.32
C SER A 61 -3.38 -16.77 1.94
N SER A 62 -3.51 -17.60 0.90
CA SER A 62 -3.89 -17.15 -0.45
C SER A 62 -5.31 -16.54 -0.50
N ASP A 63 -6.08 -16.72 0.56
CA ASP A 63 -7.45 -16.22 0.71
C ASP A 63 -7.51 -14.93 1.56
N GLU A 64 -6.37 -14.30 1.88
CA GLU A 64 -6.41 -12.97 2.51
C GLU A 64 -6.95 -11.94 1.51
N PRO A 65 -7.97 -11.15 1.90
CA PRO A 65 -8.61 -10.20 1.00
C PRO A 65 -7.61 -9.18 0.44
N ILE A 66 -7.63 -9.00 -0.88
CA ILE A 66 -6.77 -8.04 -1.58
C ILE A 66 -7.26 -6.63 -1.29
N ASN A 67 -6.65 -5.98 -0.30
CA ASN A 67 -7.01 -4.62 0.09
C ASN A 67 -6.31 -3.61 -0.84
N ASN A 68 -7.11 -2.81 -1.53
CA ASN A 68 -6.63 -1.68 -2.32
C ASN A 68 -6.53 -0.45 -1.43
N CYS A 69 -5.32 0.09 -1.31
CA CYS A 69 -5.01 1.20 -0.42
C CYS A 69 -4.91 2.51 -1.19
N LYS A 70 -5.59 3.55 -0.70
CA LYS A 70 -5.67 4.89 -1.28
C LYS A 70 -5.94 4.94 -2.80
N PRO A 71 -6.94 4.23 -3.37
CA PRO A 71 -7.56 4.74 -4.57
C PRO A 71 -8.09 6.17 -4.39
N VAL A 72 -7.53 7.11 -5.13
CA VAL A 72 -8.01 8.50 -5.21
C VAL A 72 -8.41 8.82 -6.64
N ILE A 73 -9.54 9.50 -6.79
CA ILE A 73 -10.12 9.90 -8.07
C ILE A 73 -10.15 11.43 -8.14
N TYR A 74 -9.51 11.98 -9.17
CA TYR A 74 -9.53 13.39 -9.53
C TYR A 74 -10.37 13.59 -10.79
N LEU A 75 -11.09 14.72 -10.85
CA LEU A 75 -11.98 15.05 -11.97
C LEU A 75 -11.64 16.44 -12.48
N TYR A 76 -11.25 16.54 -13.76
CA TYR A 76 -10.85 17.78 -14.41
C TYR A 76 -11.73 18.04 -15.64
N PRO A 77 -12.97 18.53 -15.47
CA PRO A 77 -13.81 18.90 -16.59
C PRO A 77 -13.30 20.18 -17.27
N VAL A 78 -13.74 20.44 -18.51
CA VAL A 78 -13.36 21.64 -19.28
C VAL A 78 -14.10 22.91 -18.85
N GLN A 79 -15.14 22.76 -18.03
CA GLN A 79 -15.92 23.81 -17.39
C GLN A 79 -16.60 23.21 -16.15
N GLU A 80 -17.10 24.04 -15.25
CA GLU A 80 -17.90 23.58 -14.11
C GLU A 80 -18.98 22.57 -14.53
N THR A 81 -18.91 21.36 -13.98
CA THR A 81 -19.72 20.23 -14.43
C THR A 81 -20.17 19.39 -13.25
N GLN A 82 -21.46 19.05 -13.20
CA GLN A 82 -21.95 18.02 -12.30
C GLN A 82 -21.52 16.65 -12.81
N VAL A 83 -20.79 15.90 -11.99
CA VAL A 83 -20.27 14.56 -12.31
C VAL A 83 -20.79 13.56 -11.30
N SER A 84 -21.35 12.46 -11.81
CA SER A 84 -21.66 11.26 -11.02
C SER A 84 -20.61 10.19 -11.27
N VAL A 85 -20.12 9.55 -10.20
CA VAL A 85 -19.11 8.48 -10.23
C VAL A 85 -19.59 7.33 -9.36
N ALA A 86 -19.67 6.13 -9.94
CA ALA A 86 -20.03 4.91 -9.23
C ALA A 86 -19.21 3.72 -9.72
N PHE A 87 -19.04 2.69 -8.91
CA PHE A 87 -18.57 1.39 -9.39
C PHE A 87 -19.63 0.78 -10.29
N ALA A 88 -19.25 0.33 -11.50
CA ALA A 88 -20.19 -0.28 -12.43
C ALA A 88 -20.68 -1.64 -11.93
N ASN A 89 -19.84 -2.36 -11.17
CA ASN A 89 -20.17 -3.61 -10.50
C ASN A 89 -19.94 -3.49 -8.98
N PRO A 90 -20.85 -2.86 -8.21
CA PRO A 90 -20.63 -2.65 -6.76
C PRO A 90 -20.47 -3.93 -5.93
N GLN A 91 -20.91 -5.07 -6.44
CA GLN A 91 -20.79 -6.37 -5.75
C GLN A 91 -19.37 -6.95 -5.80
N ASP A 92 -18.53 -6.45 -6.72
CA ASP A 92 -17.15 -6.90 -6.92
C ASP A 92 -16.15 -6.09 -6.07
N VAL A 93 -16.64 -5.04 -5.39
CA VAL A 93 -15.84 -4.11 -4.56
C VAL A 93 -16.47 -3.99 -3.18
N ASP A 94 -15.81 -4.55 -2.17
CA ASP A 94 -16.20 -4.39 -0.76
C ASP A 94 -15.51 -3.14 -0.19
N LEU A 95 -16.24 -2.02 -0.17
CA LEU A 95 -15.74 -0.72 0.27
C LEU A 95 -15.58 -0.68 1.79
N THR A 96 -14.36 -0.44 2.28
CA THR A 96 -14.05 -0.33 3.71
C THR A 96 -14.08 1.12 4.19
N TYR A 97 -13.53 2.04 3.39
CA TYR A 97 -13.51 3.46 3.70
C TYR A 97 -13.80 4.29 2.45
N THR A 98 -14.55 5.38 2.62
CA THR A 98 -14.81 6.33 1.54
C THR A 98 -14.78 7.75 2.10
N TYR A 99 -14.24 8.68 1.32
CA TYR A 99 -14.29 10.10 1.65
C TYR A 99 -14.30 10.96 0.37
N PRO A 100 -15.34 11.77 0.11
CA PRO A 100 -16.58 11.89 0.87
C PRO A 100 -17.36 10.57 0.98
N LEU A 101 -18.39 10.53 1.83
CA LEU A 101 -19.21 9.34 2.01
C LEU A 101 -19.80 8.88 0.68
N TYR A 102 -19.61 7.60 0.33
CA TYR A 102 -20.19 6.98 -0.85
C TYR A 102 -21.69 6.74 -0.66
N GLY A 103 -22.52 7.26 -1.56
CA GLY A 103 -23.97 7.11 -1.51
C GLY A 103 -24.47 5.81 -2.17
N GLU A 104 -25.78 5.56 -2.09
CA GLU A 104 -26.43 4.40 -2.72
C GLU A 104 -26.14 4.29 -4.23
N ASN A 105 -26.03 5.43 -4.91
CA ASN A 105 -25.73 5.53 -6.34
C ASN A 105 -24.30 6.06 -6.62
N GLY A 106 -23.41 5.97 -5.64
CA GLY A 106 -22.06 6.52 -5.70
C GLY A 106 -21.96 7.99 -5.31
N TRP A 107 -20.93 8.66 -5.81
CA TRP A 107 -20.70 10.09 -5.58
C TRP A 107 -21.39 10.92 -6.66
N THR A 108 -21.89 12.10 -6.27
CA THR A 108 -22.29 13.14 -7.21
C THR A 108 -21.74 14.46 -6.70
N VAL A 109 -20.91 15.12 -7.50
CA VAL A 109 -20.18 16.34 -7.15
C VAL A 109 -20.28 17.35 -8.27
N THR A 110 -20.13 18.64 -7.94
CA THR A 110 -19.82 19.66 -8.94
C THR A 110 -18.30 19.78 -9.04
N ALA A 111 -17.72 19.33 -10.15
CA ALA A 111 -16.27 19.41 -10.40
C ALA A 111 -15.94 20.71 -11.14
N LEU A 112 -14.89 21.39 -10.69
CA LEU A 112 -14.34 22.59 -11.32
C LEU A 112 -13.09 22.24 -12.16
N GLU A 113 -12.74 23.12 -13.09
CA GLU A 113 -11.60 22.94 -14.01
C GLU A 113 -10.25 22.71 -13.28
N ASP A 114 -10.10 23.26 -12.07
CA ASP A 114 -8.88 23.12 -11.26
C ASP A 114 -8.80 21.81 -10.46
N GLY A 115 -9.81 20.94 -10.56
CA GLY A 115 -9.92 19.68 -9.81
C GLY A 115 -10.66 19.79 -8.48
N THR A 116 -11.12 20.99 -8.09
CA THR A 116 -11.96 21.15 -6.90
C THR A 116 -13.32 20.47 -7.10
N LEU A 117 -13.70 19.63 -6.14
CA LEU A 117 -14.98 18.93 -6.10
C LEU A 117 -15.87 19.53 -5.01
N GLN A 118 -17.02 20.07 -5.36
CA GLN A 118 -17.99 20.62 -4.42
C GLN A 118 -19.08 19.60 -4.12
N MET A 119 -19.32 19.33 -2.84
CA MET A 119 -20.41 18.46 -2.40
C MET A 119 -20.98 18.95 -1.06
N GLY A 120 -22.23 19.41 -1.08
CA GLY A 120 -22.81 20.16 0.04
C GLY A 120 -22.07 21.47 0.28
N ASP A 121 -21.78 21.80 1.54
CA ASP A 121 -21.09 23.03 1.93
C ASP A 121 -19.55 22.88 1.98
N ARG A 122 -19.00 21.81 1.39
CA ARG A 122 -17.58 21.48 1.46
C ARG A 122 -16.96 21.31 0.07
N ASN A 123 -15.71 21.72 -0.01
CA ASN A 123 -14.84 21.46 -1.14
C ASN A 123 -13.89 20.30 -0.80
N TYR A 124 -13.67 19.44 -1.77
CA TYR A 124 -12.76 18.30 -1.73
C TYR A 124 -11.82 18.41 -2.92
N TYR A 125 -10.63 17.81 -2.82
CA TYR A 125 -9.68 17.77 -3.94
C TYR A 125 -9.71 16.42 -4.67
N SER A 126 -10.38 15.40 -4.10
CA SER A 126 -10.51 14.06 -4.68
C SER A 126 -11.71 13.32 -4.09
N LEU A 127 -12.13 12.25 -4.76
CA LEU A 127 -12.93 11.17 -4.16
C LEU A 127 -11.96 10.07 -3.72
N TYR A 128 -12.03 9.64 -2.48
CA TYR A 128 -11.17 8.62 -1.90
C TYR A 128 -11.98 7.36 -1.59
N TRP A 129 -11.39 6.21 -1.86
CA TRP A 129 -11.89 4.94 -1.36
C TRP A 129 -10.78 3.97 -0.98
N GLU A 130 -11.12 3.02 -0.10
CA GLU A 130 -10.38 1.79 0.15
C GLU A 130 -11.37 0.63 0.08
N GLY A 131 -10.89 -0.54 -0.32
CA GLY A 131 -11.76 -1.69 -0.41
C GLY A 131 -11.08 -2.94 -0.94
N VAL A 132 -11.78 -4.04 -0.73
CA VAL A 132 -11.35 -5.36 -1.16
C VAL A 132 -11.94 -5.68 -2.53
N THR A 133 -11.09 -6.18 -3.42
CA THR A 133 -11.49 -6.68 -4.76
C THR A 133 -11.20 -8.18 -4.86
N GLN A 134 -11.96 -8.90 -5.70
CA GLN A 134 -11.83 -10.35 -5.82
C GLN A 134 -10.67 -10.81 -6.73
N ASP A 135 -10.09 -9.92 -7.54
CA ASP A 135 -9.19 -10.30 -8.64
C ASP A 135 -7.70 -10.31 -8.29
N SER A 136 -7.04 -11.44 -8.62
CA SER A 136 -5.59 -11.63 -8.55
C SER A 136 -4.94 -11.32 -9.91
N ILE A 137 -4.61 -10.04 -10.12
CA ILE A 137 -3.78 -9.63 -11.25
C ILE A 137 -2.40 -10.27 -11.10
N THR A 138 -1.99 -11.05 -12.10
CA THR A 138 -0.64 -11.63 -12.21
C THR A 138 0.12 -10.91 -13.31
N PHE A 139 1.43 -10.70 -13.12
CA PHE A 139 2.26 -9.99 -14.09
C PHE A 139 3.63 -10.66 -14.24
N ASN A 140 4.18 -10.59 -15.45
CA ASN A 140 5.52 -11.08 -15.79
C ASN A 140 6.47 -9.97 -16.29
N THR A 141 5.97 -8.73 -16.34
CA THR A 141 6.73 -7.52 -16.63
C THR A 141 6.56 -6.53 -15.48
N GLY A 142 7.52 -5.62 -15.32
CA GLY A 142 7.49 -4.66 -14.23
C GLY A 142 8.86 -4.04 -14.03
N PHE A 143 9.09 -3.55 -12.82
CA PHE A 143 10.32 -2.89 -12.43
C PHE A 143 10.81 -3.48 -11.11
N CYS A 144 12.12 -3.71 -10.97
CA CYS A 144 12.72 -4.02 -9.67
C CYS A 144 13.54 -2.81 -9.24
N VAL A 145 13.07 -2.09 -8.23
CA VAL A 145 13.57 -0.77 -7.82
C VAL A 145 14.07 -0.86 -6.38
N SER A 146 15.29 -0.40 -6.13
CA SER A 146 15.83 -0.33 -4.77
C SER A 146 15.18 0.80 -3.96
N SER A 147 15.18 0.71 -2.64
CA SER A 147 14.68 1.79 -1.76
C SER A 147 15.28 3.16 -2.09
N ASP A 148 16.56 3.18 -2.44
CA ASP A 148 17.34 4.41 -2.67
C ASP A 148 17.01 5.06 -4.03
N GLU A 149 16.42 4.30 -4.96
CA GLU A 149 16.04 4.74 -6.31
C GLU A 149 14.53 5.03 -6.45
N LEU A 150 13.72 4.78 -5.41
CA LEU A 150 12.25 4.88 -5.48
C LEU A 150 11.74 6.26 -5.90
N ILE A 151 12.37 7.34 -5.40
CA ILE A 151 11.91 8.71 -5.70
C ILE A 151 12.09 9.01 -7.18
N GLU A 152 13.32 8.86 -7.70
CA GLU A 152 13.63 9.11 -9.13
C GLU A 152 12.79 8.20 -10.04
N PHE A 153 12.62 6.92 -9.65
CA PHE A 153 11.78 5.99 -10.39
C PHE A 153 10.32 6.47 -10.46
N PHE A 154 9.73 6.88 -9.34
CA PHE A 154 8.33 7.32 -9.36
C PHE A 154 8.13 8.64 -10.08
N GLU A 155 9.04 9.60 -9.95
CA GLU A 155 8.97 10.87 -10.68
C GLU A 155 8.92 10.62 -12.21
N ASP A 156 9.75 9.70 -12.73
CA ASP A 156 9.74 9.33 -14.15
C ASP A 156 8.52 8.47 -14.53
N ALA A 157 8.23 7.41 -13.77
CA ALA A 157 7.17 6.47 -14.10
C ALA A 157 5.77 7.12 -14.05
N LEU A 158 5.49 7.95 -13.05
CA LEU A 158 4.20 8.62 -12.89
C LEU A 158 3.97 9.69 -13.95
N ALA A 159 5.02 10.43 -14.35
CA ALA A 159 4.95 11.34 -15.49
C ALA A 159 4.64 10.58 -16.79
N LYS A 160 5.27 9.42 -17.00
CA LYS A 160 4.97 8.54 -18.15
C LYS A 160 3.57 7.94 -18.10
N LEU A 161 3.01 7.69 -16.92
CA LEU A 161 1.61 7.29 -16.74
C LEU A 161 0.63 8.46 -16.95
N GLY A 162 1.14 9.68 -17.12
CA GLY A 162 0.36 10.87 -17.43
C GLY A 162 -0.13 11.62 -16.20
N LEU A 163 0.39 11.33 -14.99
CA LEU A 163 0.09 12.14 -13.80
C LEU A 163 0.72 13.53 -13.92
N ASN A 164 0.06 14.53 -13.32
CA ASN A 164 0.67 15.85 -13.11
C ASN A 164 1.47 15.88 -11.79
N ASP A 165 2.20 16.97 -11.55
CA ASP A 165 3.06 17.11 -10.38
C ASP A 165 2.31 16.94 -9.05
N PHE A 166 1.08 17.45 -8.94
CA PHE A 166 0.30 17.35 -7.70
C PHE A 166 -0.12 15.90 -7.43
N GLU A 167 -0.68 15.24 -8.43
CA GLU A 167 -1.11 13.83 -8.33
C GLU A 167 0.10 12.90 -8.05
N ALA A 168 1.23 13.14 -8.71
CA ALA A 168 2.45 12.36 -8.51
C ALA A 168 3.06 12.56 -7.12
N GLN A 169 3.09 13.79 -6.60
CA GLN A 169 3.54 14.07 -5.24
C GLN A 169 2.65 13.38 -4.20
N GLU A 170 1.33 13.43 -4.35
CA GLU A 170 0.40 12.74 -3.45
C GLU A 170 0.56 11.22 -3.46
N PHE A 171 0.85 10.63 -4.63
CA PHE A 171 1.19 9.22 -4.77
C PHE A 171 2.48 8.89 -4.00
N ILE A 172 3.55 9.64 -4.26
CA ILE A 172 4.87 9.43 -3.66
C ILE A 172 4.81 9.60 -2.14
N ILE A 173 4.18 10.66 -1.63
CA ILE A 173 4.06 10.92 -0.18
C ILE A 173 3.39 9.75 0.55
N TYR A 174 2.40 9.11 -0.07
CA TYR A 174 1.71 7.97 0.54
C TYR A 174 2.53 6.68 0.46
N TRP A 175 3.07 6.35 -0.72
CA TRP A 175 3.70 5.06 -0.96
C TRP A 175 5.17 4.99 -0.53
N LEU A 176 5.90 6.11 -0.53
CA LEU A 176 7.32 6.13 -0.20
C LEU A 176 7.64 5.61 1.21
N PRO A 177 6.90 5.98 2.28
CA PRO A 177 7.12 5.41 3.62
C PRO A 177 6.83 3.91 3.71
N ILE A 178 5.99 3.36 2.82
CA ILE A 178 5.62 1.94 2.81
C ILE A 178 6.68 1.13 2.05
N LEU A 179 7.02 1.59 0.85
CA LEU A 179 7.95 0.90 -0.05
C LEU A 179 9.41 1.08 0.36
N GLY A 180 9.74 2.21 0.99
CA GLY A 180 11.09 2.53 1.46
C GLY A 180 11.60 1.62 2.57
N GLU A 181 10.72 0.87 3.25
CA GLU A 181 11.09 -0.14 4.24
C GLU A 181 11.66 -1.42 3.60
N ASN A 182 11.49 -1.60 2.29
CA ASN A 182 11.93 -2.79 1.55
C ASN A 182 13.25 -2.52 0.82
N PRO A 183 14.24 -3.43 0.87
CA PRO A 183 15.48 -3.27 0.10
C PRO A 183 15.24 -3.09 -1.40
N TYR A 184 14.32 -3.88 -1.95
CA TYR A 184 13.84 -3.78 -3.31
C TYR A 184 12.32 -3.93 -3.36
N ASN A 185 11.69 -3.29 -4.35
CA ASN A 185 10.28 -3.41 -4.66
C ASN A 185 10.12 -3.84 -6.12
N ILE A 186 9.34 -4.89 -6.34
CA ILE A 186 8.95 -5.34 -7.67
C ILE A 186 7.60 -4.68 -7.95
N ILE A 187 7.54 -3.80 -8.94
CA ILE A 187 6.42 -2.91 -9.17
C ILE A 187 5.85 -3.16 -10.56
N TYR A 188 4.52 -3.28 -10.63
CA TYR A 188 3.74 -3.31 -11.87
C TYR A 188 2.59 -2.31 -11.76
N PHE A 189 2.39 -1.50 -12.80
CA PHE A 189 1.25 -0.59 -12.87
C PHE A 189 0.11 -1.23 -13.67
N ALA A 190 -0.87 -1.80 -12.99
CA ALA A 190 -2.05 -2.36 -13.63
C ALA A 190 -2.90 -1.22 -14.21
N THR A 191 -3.03 -1.17 -15.54
CA THR A 191 -3.77 -0.11 -16.25
C THR A 191 -5.07 -0.64 -16.84
N ASP A 192 -5.01 -1.30 -18.01
CA ASP A 192 -6.20 -1.85 -18.66
C ASP A 192 -6.80 -3.02 -17.87
N ASP A 193 -5.96 -3.80 -17.19
CA ASP A 193 -6.42 -4.82 -16.23
C ASP A 193 -7.24 -4.17 -15.11
N TRP A 194 -6.72 -3.10 -14.52
CA TRP A 194 -7.42 -2.38 -13.45
C TRP A 194 -8.76 -1.79 -13.90
N LYS A 195 -8.80 -1.18 -15.09
CA LYS A 195 -10.05 -0.63 -15.65
C LYS A 195 -11.10 -1.71 -15.94
N ARG A 196 -10.66 -2.92 -16.33
CA ARG A 196 -11.53 -4.06 -16.59
C ARG A 196 -12.08 -4.64 -15.28
N ASP A 197 -11.21 -4.81 -14.29
CA ASP A 197 -11.52 -5.51 -13.04
C ASP A 197 -12.26 -4.61 -12.03
N VAL A 198 -11.99 -3.30 -12.06
CA VAL A 198 -12.70 -2.28 -11.27
C VAL A 198 -13.30 -1.21 -12.20
N PRO A 199 -14.37 -1.55 -12.95
CA PRO A 199 -14.99 -0.62 -13.88
C PRO A 199 -15.72 0.50 -13.12
N LEU A 200 -15.53 1.75 -13.55
CA LEU A 200 -16.28 2.91 -13.08
C LEU A 200 -17.34 3.31 -14.11
N SER A 201 -18.53 3.64 -13.62
CA SER A 201 -19.57 4.35 -14.36
C SER A 201 -19.47 5.84 -14.02
N VAL A 202 -19.20 6.68 -15.03
CA VAL A 202 -18.99 8.12 -14.88
C VAL A 202 -19.89 8.88 -15.84
N SER A 203 -20.61 9.87 -15.35
CA SER A 203 -21.52 10.72 -16.14
C SER A 203 -21.30 12.20 -15.82
N PRO A 204 -21.03 13.06 -16.81
CA PRO A 204 -20.78 12.73 -18.22
C PRO A 204 -19.54 11.84 -18.38
N ALA A 205 -19.45 11.09 -19.49
CA ALA A 205 -18.30 10.24 -19.73
C ALA A 205 -17.03 11.12 -19.92
N PRO A 206 -15.90 10.79 -19.27
CA PRO A 206 -14.65 11.49 -19.50
C PRO A 206 -14.09 11.18 -20.88
N ASP A 207 -13.53 12.19 -21.52
CA ASP A 207 -12.79 12.08 -22.79
C ASP A 207 -11.47 11.34 -22.59
N THR A 208 -10.82 11.56 -21.44
CA THR A 208 -9.56 10.91 -21.05
C THR A 208 -9.69 10.21 -19.70
N GLN A 209 -9.25 8.95 -19.62
CA GLN A 209 -9.14 8.20 -18.36
C GLN A 209 -7.70 7.75 -18.11
N ILE A 210 -7.09 8.31 -17.07
CA ILE A 210 -5.77 7.92 -16.57
C ILE A 210 -6.00 7.11 -15.29
N ARG A 211 -6.18 5.80 -15.43
CA ARG A 211 -6.51 4.92 -14.31
C ARG A 211 -5.49 3.80 -14.18
N PHE A 212 -4.86 3.67 -13.02
CA PHE A 212 -3.98 2.55 -12.71
C PHE A 212 -3.99 2.17 -11.23
N ASN A 213 -3.60 0.94 -10.93
CA ASN A 213 -3.34 0.48 -9.57
C ASN A 213 -1.93 -0.11 -9.51
N MET A 214 -1.10 0.42 -8.61
CA MET A 214 0.24 -0.10 -8.41
C MET A 214 0.18 -1.42 -7.63
N ILE A 215 0.60 -2.50 -8.27
CA ILE A 215 0.82 -3.78 -7.60
C ILE A 215 2.30 -3.85 -7.27
N TYR A 216 2.63 -4.08 -6.00
CA TYR A 216 4.02 -4.22 -5.59
C TYR A 216 4.26 -5.48 -4.79
N ARG A 217 5.51 -5.96 -4.84
CA ARG A 217 6.01 -7.09 -4.06
C ARG A 217 7.39 -6.78 -3.51
N PRO A 218 7.60 -6.85 -2.19
CA PRO A 218 8.90 -6.60 -1.60
C PRO A 218 9.88 -7.73 -1.93
N SER A 219 11.15 -7.38 -2.10
CA SER A 219 12.25 -8.32 -2.34
C SER A 219 13.47 -7.92 -1.52
N VAL A 220 14.20 -8.93 -1.03
CA VAL A 220 15.48 -8.73 -0.33
C VAL A 220 16.65 -8.60 -1.30
N GLU A 221 16.45 -8.98 -2.56
CA GLU A 221 17.47 -8.96 -3.61
C GLU A 221 16.94 -8.35 -4.90
N LYS A 222 17.86 -7.89 -5.75
CA LYS A 222 17.53 -7.42 -7.08
C LYS A 222 17.15 -8.61 -7.96
N ILE A 223 15.97 -8.55 -8.56
CA ILE A 223 15.53 -9.55 -9.54
C ILE A 223 15.62 -8.99 -10.96
N ASN A 224 15.88 -9.88 -11.92
CA ASN A 224 15.76 -9.53 -13.33
C ASN A 224 14.30 -9.71 -13.76
N ILE A 225 13.64 -8.62 -14.12
CA ILE A 225 12.26 -8.62 -14.63
C ILE A 225 12.23 -7.87 -15.95
N LEU A 226 11.42 -8.34 -16.89
CA LEU A 226 11.22 -7.64 -18.16
C LEU A 226 10.56 -6.29 -17.88
N PRO A 227 11.11 -5.16 -18.37
CA PRO A 227 10.50 -3.85 -18.16
C PRO A 227 9.06 -3.80 -18.67
N GLN A 228 8.14 -3.28 -17.86
CA GLN A 228 6.79 -2.97 -18.30
C GLN A 228 6.82 -1.80 -19.31
N GLU A 229 6.10 -1.93 -20.40
CA GLU A 229 5.87 -0.81 -21.32
C GLU A 229 4.78 0.12 -20.77
N ILE A 230 5.12 1.41 -20.61
CA ILE A 230 4.18 2.45 -20.20
C ILE A 230 3.90 3.34 -21.41
N LYS A 231 2.61 3.52 -21.73
CA LYS A 231 2.16 4.44 -22.77
C LYS A 231 1.62 5.70 -22.11
N THR A 232 2.17 6.85 -22.49
CA THR A 232 1.72 8.14 -21.95
C THR A 232 0.41 8.57 -22.59
N PRO A 233 -0.67 8.74 -21.80
CA PRO A 233 -1.92 9.26 -22.31
C PRO A 233 -1.82 10.77 -22.57
N GLU A 234 -2.50 11.25 -23.61
CA GLU A 234 -2.70 12.68 -23.83
C GLU A 234 -3.94 13.13 -23.07
N ARG A 235 -3.84 14.22 -22.29
CA ARG A 235 -4.98 14.81 -21.57
C ARG A 235 -5.79 15.68 -22.52
N VAL A 236 -6.91 15.14 -22.99
CA VAL A 236 -7.85 15.86 -23.87
C VAL A 236 -9.22 15.88 -23.22
N GLY A 237 -9.87 17.06 -23.21
CA GLY A 237 -11.24 17.21 -22.71
C GLY A 237 -11.37 16.91 -21.22
N PHE A 238 -12.55 16.43 -20.83
CA PHE A 238 -12.80 16.01 -19.44
C PHE A 238 -11.88 14.83 -19.09
N THR A 239 -10.96 15.06 -18.16
CA THR A 239 -10.00 14.05 -17.71
C THR A 239 -10.37 13.53 -16.32
N LEU A 240 -10.50 12.21 -16.20
CA LEU A 240 -10.56 11.51 -14.93
C LEU A 240 -9.22 10.83 -14.67
N VAL A 241 -8.68 11.04 -13.48
CA VAL A 241 -7.45 10.38 -13.01
C VAL A 241 -7.79 9.53 -11.80
N GLU A 242 -7.39 8.27 -11.80
CA GLU A 242 -7.42 7.40 -10.63
C GLU A 242 -6.08 6.70 -10.46
N TRP A 243 -5.55 6.76 -9.25
CA TRP A 243 -4.45 5.89 -8.86
C TRP A 243 -4.69 5.31 -7.48
N GLY A 244 -4.15 4.13 -7.26
CA GLY A 244 -4.11 3.45 -5.97
C GLY A 244 -2.97 2.44 -5.96
N GLY A 245 -2.94 1.57 -4.97
CA GLY A 245 -2.00 0.46 -4.97
C GLY A 245 -2.33 -0.62 -3.96
N ARG A 246 -1.67 -1.76 -4.10
CA ARG A 246 -1.84 -2.93 -3.24
C ARG A 246 -0.58 -3.79 -3.22
N LEU A 247 -0.40 -4.48 -2.10
CA LEU A 247 0.58 -5.55 -2.02
C LEU A 247 0.08 -6.75 -2.85
N GLU A 248 0.96 -7.39 -3.61
CA GLU A 248 0.66 -8.67 -4.27
C GLU A 248 0.34 -9.75 -3.22
N SER A 249 -0.81 -10.41 -3.35
CA SER A 249 -1.21 -11.57 -2.54
C SER A 249 -0.98 -12.87 -3.33
N GLY A 250 -0.13 -13.77 -2.85
CA GLY A 250 0.07 -15.09 -3.47
C GLY A 250 1.32 -15.84 -3.00
N GLU A 251 1.31 -17.17 -3.11
CA GLU A 251 2.46 -18.03 -2.83
C GLU A 251 3.49 -18.03 -3.97
N TYR A 252 4.77 -18.12 -3.59
CA TYR A 252 5.91 -18.04 -4.48
C TYR A 252 6.31 -19.44 -4.98
N GLU A 253 6.23 -19.67 -6.29
CA GLU A 253 7.11 -20.66 -6.94
C GLU A 253 8.36 -19.92 -7.44
N VAL A 254 9.44 -20.00 -6.68
CA VAL A 254 10.77 -19.72 -7.21
C VAL A 254 11.10 -20.89 -8.12
N THR A 255 11.03 -20.69 -9.43
CA THR A 255 11.61 -21.66 -10.36
C THR A 255 13.13 -21.47 -10.30
N GLU A 256 13.82 -22.52 -9.86
CA GLU A 256 15.28 -22.64 -9.87
C GLU A 256 15.88 -22.52 -11.29
#